data_AF-A0A7C4MCJ7-F1
#
_entry.id   AF-A0A7C4MCJ7-F1
#
_cell.length_a   1.000
_cell.length_b   1.000
_cell.length_c   1.000
_cell.angle_alpha   90.00
_cell.angle_beta   90.00
_cell.angle_gamma   90.00
#
_symmetry.space_group_name_H-M   'P 1'
#
loop_
_entity.id
_entity.type
_entity.pdbx_description
1 polymer ?
#
loop_
_entity_poly.entity_id
_entity_poly.type
_entity_poly.pdbx_seq_one_letter_code
_entity_poly.pdbx_strand_id
1 'polypeptide(L)'
;MKYFIPEWDDRVDPKYDFINDSHSSEHEKDPIKNDVYTWDVFGIDNVPLDGVLVSRIIIMQNKKKYEWALKEGIHKVLRLPQNFEIMGDCGAFGYVEEKVPPYDPIETLKYYRDLGFNYGVTVDHL
;
A
#
# COMPACT_ATOMS: atom_id res chain seq x y z
N MET A 1 20.43 3.10 -6.44
CA MET A 1 19.09 3.71 -6.50
C MET A 1 18.12 2.61 -6.12
N LYS A 2 17.20 2.86 -5.19
CA LYS A 2 16.14 1.91 -4.81
C LYS A 2 14.85 2.22 -5.57
N TYR A 3 14.11 1.21 -5.97
CA TYR A 3 12.83 1.34 -6.66
C TYR A 3 11.67 0.90 -5.76
N PHE A 4 10.78 1.84 -5.44
CA PHE A 4 9.56 1.60 -4.68
C PHE A 4 8.35 1.72 -5.60
N ILE A 5 7.51 0.68 -5.66
CA ILE A 5 6.25 0.73 -6.41
C ILE A 5 5.16 1.41 -5.55
N PRO A 6 4.37 2.35 -6.09
CA PRO A 6 3.21 2.88 -5.35
C PRO A 6 2.11 1.82 -5.24
N GLU A 7 1.62 1.56 -4.01
CA GLU A 7 0.47 0.67 -3.81
C GLU A 7 -0.83 1.39 -4.16
N TRP A 8 -1.61 0.78 -5.04
CA TRP A 8 -2.93 1.29 -5.47
C TRP A 8 -3.92 0.14 -5.64
N ASP A 9 -3.91 -0.85 -4.74
CA ASP A 9 -4.68 -2.08 -4.89
C ASP A 9 -4.38 -2.81 -6.22
N ASP A 10 -3.10 -2.81 -6.63
CA ASP A 10 -2.52 -3.39 -7.85
C ASP A 10 -2.47 -4.93 -7.86
N ARG A 11 -3.46 -5.56 -7.22
CA ARG A 11 -3.63 -7.01 -7.20
C ARG A 11 -4.20 -7.48 -8.54
N VAL A 12 -3.82 -8.70 -8.93
CA VAL A 12 -4.30 -9.35 -10.16
C VAL A 12 -4.94 -10.69 -9.84
N ASP A 13 -5.93 -11.07 -10.64
CA ASP A 13 -6.51 -12.41 -10.59
C ASP A 13 -5.51 -13.43 -11.15
N PRO A 14 -4.97 -14.35 -10.33
CA PRO A 14 -4.00 -15.34 -10.78
C PRO A 14 -4.57 -16.36 -11.78
N LYS A 15 -5.91 -16.43 -11.91
CA LYS A 15 -6.63 -17.35 -12.79
C LYS A 15 -7.39 -16.63 -13.90
N TYR A 16 -7.00 -15.39 -14.22
CA TYR A 16 -7.62 -14.62 -15.31
C TYR A 16 -7.58 -15.40 -16.64
N ASP A 17 -8.72 -15.49 -17.33
CA ASP A 17 -8.83 -16.13 -18.63
C ASP A 17 -8.58 -15.10 -19.74
N PHE A 18 -7.34 -15.07 -20.24
CA PHE A 18 -6.92 -14.16 -21.31
C PHE A 18 -7.54 -14.46 -22.68
N ILE A 19 -8.10 -15.67 -22.89
CA ILE A 19 -8.71 -16.03 -24.17
C ILE A 19 -10.14 -15.50 -24.24
N ASN A 20 -10.87 -15.60 -23.13
CA ASN A 20 -12.26 -15.16 -23.04
C ASN A 20 -12.44 -13.79 -22.38
N ASP A 21 -11.36 -13.15 -21.93
CA ASP A 21 -11.33 -11.82 -21.30
C ASP A 21 -12.20 -11.76 -20.03
N SER A 22 -12.04 -12.75 -19.15
CA SER A 22 -12.92 -12.91 -17.96
C SER A 22 -12.15 -13.26 -16.69
N HIS A 23 -12.65 -12.76 -15.57
CA HIS A 23 -12.17 -13.09 -14.23
C HIS A 23 -12.66 -14.46 -13.76
N SER A 24 -11.90 -15.06 -12.83
CA SER A 24 -12.25 -16.29 -12.14
C SER A 24 -13.36 -16.08 -11.10
N SER A 25 -14.07 -17.16 -10.76
CA SER A 25 -15.15 -17.13 -9.76
C SER A 25 -14.68 -16.73 -8.36
N GLU A 26 -13.40 -16.97 -8.06
CA GLU A 26 -12.77 -16.64 -6.78
C GLU A 26 -12.46 -15.14 -6.71
N HIS A 27 -11.95 -14.55 -7.80
CA HIS A 27 -11.79 -13.11 -7.92
C HIS A 27 -13.12 -12.39 -7.67
N GLU A 28 -14.19 -12.80 -8.38
CA GLU A 28 -15.52 -12.16 -8.25
C GLU A 28 -16.10 -12.24 -6.83
N LYS A 29 -15.77 -13.28 -6.06
CA LYS A 29 -16.25 -13.44 -4.68
C LYS A 29 -15.57 -12.49 -3.71
N ASP A 30 -14.24 -12.37 -3.79
CA ASP A 30 -13.45 -11.53 -2.88
C ASP A 30 -12.03 -11.31 -3.46
N PRO A 31 -11.81 -10.22 -4.21
CA PRO A 31 -10.51 -9.95 -4.82
C PRO A 31 -9.46 -9.56 -3.76
N ILE A 32 -9.88 -8.95 -2.64
CA ILE A 32 -8.95 -8.60 -1.55
C ILE A 32 -8.33 -9.86 -0.96
N LYS A 33 -9.09 -10.96 -0.90
CA LYS A 33 -8.62 -12.25 -0.37
C LYS A 33 -7.92 -13.09 -1.44
N ASN A 34 -8.47 -13.17 -2.64
CA ASN A 34 -8.10 -14.17 -3.62
C ASN A 34 -7.09 -13.69 -4.67
N ASP A 35 -6.98 -12.38 -4.87
CA ASP A 35 -5.98 -11.83 -5.79
C ASP A 35 -4.61 -11.75 -5.15
N VAL A 36 -3.61 -11.60 -6.02
CA VAL A 36 -2.19 -11.65 -5.68
C VAL A 36 -1.49 -10.37 -6.12
N TYR A 37 -0.51 -9.94 -5.34
CA TYR A 37 0.34 -8.79 -5.69
C TYR A 37 1.53 -9.22 -6.56
N THR A 38 2.24 -8.25 -7.14
CA THR A 38 3.47 -8.49 -7.91
C THR A 38 4.48 -9.36 -7.15
N TRP A 39 4.67 -9.13 -5.85
CA TRP A 39 5.59 -9.92 -5.03
C TRP A 39 5.10 -11.34 -4.72
N ASP A 40 3.80 -11.60 -4.84
CA ASP A 40 3.25 -12.97 -4.77
C ASP A 40 3.50 -13.71 -6.09
N VAL A 41 3.42 -13.02 -7.23
CA VAL A 41 3.63 -13.58 -8.58
C VAL A 41 5.10 -13.96 -8.81
N PHE A 42 6.03 -13.04 -8.52
CA PHE A 42 7.47 -13.28 -8.71
C PHE A 42 8.11 -14.03 -7.53
N GLY A 43 7.46 -14.01 -6.37
CA GLY A 43 8.05 -14.41 -5.10
C GLY A 43 8.98 -13.32 -4.53
N ILE A 44 9.08 -13.24 -3.21
CA ILE A 44 9.84 -12.20 -2.49
C ILE A 44 11.31 -12.12 -2.95
N ASP A 45 11.93 -13.25 -3.27
CA ASP A 45 13.35 -13.30 -3.65
C ASP A 45 13.63 -12.85 -5.09
N ASN A 46 12.60 -12.81 -5.96
CA ASN A 46 12.76 -12.44 -7.39
C ASN A 46 11.96 -11.20 -7.81
N VAL A 47 11.25 -10.56 -6.88
CA VAL A 47 10.47 -9.37 -7.20
C VAL A 47 11.40 -8.23 -7.65
N PRO A 48 11.11 -7.55 -8.78
CA PRO A 48 12.01 -6.53 -9.34
C PRO A 48 11.85 -5.16 -8.63
N LEU A 49 11.60 -5.17 -7.33
CA LEU A 49 11.27 -4.00 -6.51
C LEU A 49 12.11 -4.04 -5.22
N ASP A 50 12.59 -2.89 -4.78
CA ASP A 50 13.27 -2.78 -3.48
C ASP A 50 12.27 -2.56 -2.33
N GLY A 51 11.06 -2.08 -2.64
CA GLY A 51 10.04 -1.80 -1.64
C GLY A 51 8.69 -1.34 -2.21
N VAL A 52 7.77 -1.01 -1.30
CA VAL A 52 6.44 -0.49 -1.62
C VAL A 52 6.26 0.90 -1.01
N LEU A 53 5.70 1.84 -1.77
CA LEU A 53 5.32 3.16 -1.31
C LEU A 53 3.81 3.19 -1.02
N VAL A 54 3.41 3.59 0.18
CA VAL A 54 2.00 3.68 0.59
C VAL A 54 1.67 5.11 0.97
N SER A 55 0.68 5.68 0.31
CA SER A 55 0.18 7.02 0.63
C SER A 55 -0.75 6.99 1.84
N ARG A 56 -0.49 7.88 2.82
CA ARG A 56 -1.33 8.07 4.00
C ARG A 56 -2.77 8.42 3.61
N ILE A 57 -2.96 9.28 2.60
CA ILE A 57 -4.29 9.67 2.13
C ILE A 57 -5.06 8.46 1.60
N ILE A 58 -4.43 7.70 0.71
CA ILE A 58 -5.08 6.59 0.02
C ILE A 58 -5.48 5.49 1.01
N ILE A 59 -4.59 5.12 1.95
CA ILE A 59 -4.93 4.11 2.95
C ILE A 59 -6.05 4.57 3.89
N MET A 60 -6.10 5.86 4.27
CA MET A 60 -7.15 6.41 5.13
C MET A 60 -8.52 6.46 4.45
N GLN A 61 -8.58 6.59 3.12
CA GLN A 61 -9.84 6.52 2.37
C GLN A 61 -10.48 5.13 2.44
N ASN A 62 -9.68 4.07 2.57
CA ASN A 62 -10.18 2.71 2.79
C ASN A 62 -10.23 2.39 4.28
N LYS A 63 -11.35 2.72 4.93
CA LYS A 63 -11.55 2.53 6.38
C LYS A 63 -11.19 1.12 6.88
N LYS A 64 -11.51 0.07 6.13
CA LYS A 64 -11.19 -1.33 6.51
C LYS A 64 -9.68 -1.59 6.49
N LYS A 65 -8.99 -1.19 5.41
CA LYS A 65 -7.52 -1.31 5.31
C LYS A 65 -6.84 -0.48 6.39
N TYR A 66 -7.33 0.73 6.65
CA TYR A 66 -6.79 1.61 7.69
C TYR A 66 -6.92 1.01 9.09
N GLU A 67 -8.11 0.52 9.46
CA GLU A 67 -8.34 -0.16 10.74
C GLU A 67 -7.47 -1.43 10.87
N TRP A 68 -7.30 -2.17 9.78
CA TRP A 68 -6.41 -3.33 9.76
C TRP A 68 -4.94 -2.91 9.96
N ALA A 69 -4.46 -1.87 9.28
CA ALA A 69 -3.11 -1.36 9.42
C ALA A 69 -2.84 -0.88 10.86
N LEU A 70 -3.79 -0.19 11.48
CA LEU A 70 -3.69 0.24 12.88
C LEU A 70 -3.57 -0.94 13.87
N LYS A 71 -4.21 -2.06 13.55
CA LYS A 71 -4.22 -3.24 14.43
C LYS A 71 -3.02 -4.16 14.21
N GLU A 72 -2.63 -4.36 12.96
CA GLU A 72 -1.73 -5.44 12.55
C GLU A 72 -0.44 -4.93 11.88
N GLY A 73 -0.35 -3.63 11.56
CA GLY A 73 0.78 -3.02 10.86
C GLY A 73 0.68 -3.12 9.34
N ILE A 74 1.45 -2.28 8.65
CA ILE A 74 1.34 -2.11 7.20
C ILE A 74 1.79 -3.34 6.41
N HIS A 75 2.86 -4.02 6.84
CA HIS A 75 3.34 -5.25 6.20
C HIS A 75 2.27 -6.33 6.12
N LYS A 76 1.46 -6.51 7.19
CA LYS A 76 0.38 -7.51 7.20
C LYS A 76 -0.75 -7.16 6.24
N VAL A 77 -1.09 -5.88 6.10
CA VAL A 77 -2.08 -5.42 5.11
C VAL A 77 -1.62 -5.74 3.69
N LEU A 78 -0.32 -5.59 3.41
CA LEU A 78 0.28 -5.90 2.10
C LEU A 78 0.72 -7.36 1.94
N ARG A 79 0.55 -8.20 2.96
CA ARG A 79 1.02 -9.60 3.00
C ARG A 79 2.54 -9.74 2.77
N LEU A 80 3.31 -8.73 3.15
CA LEU A 80 4.75 -8.69 3.00
C LEU A 80 5.46 -9.14 4.29
N PRO A 81 6.66 -9.75 4.20
CA PRO A 81 7.46 -10.05 5.36
C PRO A 81 8.03 -8.77 5.99
N GLN A 82 8.29 -8.78 7.30
CA GLN A 82 8.70 -7.60 8.07
C GLN A 82 10.03 -6.96 7.60
N ASN A 83 10.87 -7.73 6.90
CA ASN A 83 12.12 -7.24 6.34
C ASN A 83 11.97 -6.60 4.95
N PHE A 84 10.79 -6.65 4.32
CA PHE A 84 10.53 -5.96 3.06
C PHE A 84 10.34 -4.47 3.30
N GLU A 85 10.96 -3.63 2.49
CA GLU A 85 10.96 -2.19 2.75
C GLU A 85 9.63 -1.54 2.34
N ILE A 86 9.06 -0.75 3.26
CA ILE A 86 7.85 0.03 3.02
C ILE A 86 8.12 1.50 3.36
N MET A 87 7.81 2.36 2.39
CA MET A 87 7.92 3.82 2.49
C MET A 87 6.53 4.43 2.62
N GLY A 88 6.38 5.31 3.60
CA GLY A 88 5.17 6.12 3.77
C GLY A 88 5.29 7.43 3.01
N ASP A 89 4.27 7.76 2.22
CA ASP A 89 4.09 9.06 1.59
C ASP A 89 3.00 9.85 2.34
N CYS A 90 3.22 11.15 2.58
CA CYS A 90 2.26 12.02 3.26
C CYS A 90 1.02 12.27 2.38
N GLY A 91 1.15 12.12 1.06
CA GLY A 91 0.08 12.26 0.08
C GLY A 91 -0.35 13.70 -0.18
N ALA A 92 0.59 14.66 -0.27
CA ALA A 92 0.28 16.08 -0.44
C ALA A 92 -0.61 16.44 -1.62
N PHE A 93 -0.54 15.68 -2.72
CA PHE A 93 -1.50 15.81 -3.83
C PHE A 93 -2.96 15.66 -3.40
N GLY A 94 -3.24 14.86 -2.37
CA GLY A 94 -4.60 14.63 -1.86
C GLY A 94 -5.21 15.82 -1.12
N TYR A 95 -4.40 16.82 -0.74
CA TYR A 95 -4.85 18.04 -0.05
C TYR A 95 -4.24 19.31 -0.67
N VAL A 96 -3.94 19.27 -1.98
CA VAL A 96 -3.37 20.41 -2.71
C VAL A 96 -4.27 21.65 -2.67
N GLU A 97 -5.59 21.46 -2.65
CA GLU A 97 -6.58 22.55 -2.59
C GLU A 97 -6.73 23.13 -1.17
N GLU A 98 -6.19 22.47 -0.14
CA GLU A 98 -6.26 22.96 1.23
C GLU A 98 -5.27 24.12 1.43
N LYS A 99 -5.69 25.15 2.17
CA LYS A 99 -4.83 26.31 2.44
C LYS A 99 -3.58 25.96 3.26
N VAL A 100 -3.69 24.93 4.10
CA VAL A 100 -2.62 24.40 4.95
C VAL A 100 -2.74 22.88 5.00
N PRO A 101 -1.65 22.14 5.21
CA PRO A 101 -1.72 20.69 5.37
C PRO A 101 -2.66 20.28 6.52
N PRO A 102 -3.51 19.27 6.33
CA PRO A 102 -4.49 18.85 7.34
C PRO A 102 -3.87 17.96 8.45
N TYR A 103 -2.60 17.61 8.34
CA TYR A 103 -1.92 16.70 9.27
C TYR A 103 -0.77 17.37 10.00
N ASP A 104 -0.59 17.00 11.26
CA ASP A 104 0.57 17.40 12.05
C ASP A 104 1.80 16.52 11.68
N PRO A 105 3.00 17.11 11.49
CA PRO A 105 4.22 16.37 11.19
C PRO A 105 4.62 15.35 12.28
N ILE A 106 4.40 15.66 13.56
CA ILE A 106 4.76 14.78 14.68
C ILE A 106 3.79 13.61 14.78
N GLU A 107 2.50 13.85 14.57
CA GLU A 107 1.50 12.78 14.44
C GLU A 107 1.81 11.87 13.25
N THR A 108 2.20 12.45 12.12
CA THR A 108 2.59 11.69 10.91
C THR A 108 3.80 10.80 11.16
N LEU A 109 4.82 11.31 11.86
CA LEU A 109 5.97 10.51 12.26
C LEU A 109 5.58 9.34 13.18
N LYS A 110 4.72 9.59 14.18
CA LYS A 110 4.21 8.54 15.08
C LYS A 110 3.42 7.49 14.30
N TYR A 111 2.56 7.93 13.38
CA TYR A 111 1.81 7.06 12.49
C TYR A 111 2.73 6.09 11.72
N TYR A 112 3.76 6.59 11.04
CA TYR A 112 4.69 5.73 10.31
C TYR A 112 5.42 4.74 11.21
N ARG A 113 5.90 5.22 12.37
CA ARG A 113 6.57 4.36 13.35
C ARG A 113 5.64 3.26 13.88
N ASP A 114 4.44 3.63 14.31
CA ASP A 114 3.51 2.72 14.99
C ASP A 114 2.93 1.67 14.03
N LEU A 115 2.80 1.99 12.74
CA LEU A 115 2.35 1.05 11.72
C LEU A 115 3.49 0.19 11.13
N GLY A 116 4.76 0.46 11.48
CA GLY A 116 5.91 -0.34 11.07
C GLY A 116 6.54 0.06 9.73
N PHE A 117 6.39 1.30 9.28
CA PHE A 117 7.07 1.76 8.08
C PHE A 117 8.59 1.86 8.29
N ASN A 118 9.37 1.60 7.24
CA ASN A 118 10.83 1.73 7.25
C ASN A 118 11.28 3.18 7.02
N TYR A 119 10.54 3.89 6.17
CA TYR A 119 10.79 5.29 5.83
C TYR A 119 9.47 6.05 5.84
N GLY A 120 9.52 7.35 6.12
CA GLY A 120 8.37 8.23 6.05
C GLY A 120 8.74 9.58 5.46
N VAL A 121 7.95 10.03 4.49
CA VAL A 121 7.98 11.41 3.99
C VAL A 121 7.09 12.24 4.89
N THR A 122 7.68 13.25 5.53
CA THR A 122 6.94 14.14 6.44
C THR A 122 5.90 14.96 5.68
N VAL A 123 4.97 15.56 6.42
CA VAL A 123 3.97 16.48 5.86
C VAL A 123 4.67 17.64 5.13
N ASP A 124 4.24 17.86 3.90
CA ASP A 124 4.61 18.97 3.03
C ASP A 124 3.34 19.55 2.37
N HIS A 125 3.49 20.51 1.46
CA HIS A 125 2.39 21.16 0.74
C HIS A 125 2.91 21.57 -0.65
N LEU A 126 2.07 21.44 -1.68
CA LEU A 126 2.42 21.65 -3.09
C LEU A 126 2.02 23.03 -3.59
#